data_AF-A0AA46YRI4-F1
#
_entry.id   AF-A0AA46YRI4-F1
#
_cell.length_a   1.000
_cell.length_b   1.000
_cell.length_c   1.000
_cell.angle_alpha   90.00
_cell.angle_beta   90.00
_cell.angle_gamma   90.00
#
_symmetry.space_group_name_H-M   'P 1'
#
loop_
_entity.id
_entity.type
_entity.pdbx_description
1 polymer ?
#
loop_
_entity_poly.entity_id
_entity_poly.type
_entity_poly.pdbx_seq_one_letter_code
_entity_poly.pdbx_strand_id
1 'polypeptide(L)'
;MNTKPKAAVTVLIDYLKIRLKTFQYENVVKKLLQMPLDKFNAGRGGGQGYPCRIEYGNIKAYYQLEDIEHEENIDMSALMEIIGKKERKIGIISS
;
A
#
# COMPACT_ATOMS: atom_id res chain seq x y z
N MET A 1 10.42 4.61 46.53
CA MET A 1 10.48 3.62 45.44
C MET A 1 10.33 4.35 44.12
N ASN A 2 11.33 4.26 43.25
CA ASN A 2 11.34 4.97 41.96
C ASN A 2 10.93 3.99 40.86
N THR A 3 9.62 3.77 40.68
CA THR A 3 9.12 2.88 39.62
C THR A 3 9.24 3.58 38.28
N LYS A 4 10.25 3.21 37.49
CA LYS A 4 10.32 3.59 36.08
C LYS A 4 9.01 3.21 35.40
N PRO A 5 8.40 4.08 34.59
CA PRO A 5 7.18 3.74 33.87
C PRO A 5 7.45 2.54 32.97
N LYS A 6 6.62 1.50 33.11
CA LYS A 6 6.63 0.33 32.23
C LYS A 6 6.40 0.82 30.81
N ALA A 7 7.33 0.53 29.89
CA ALA A 7 7.18 0.95 28.49
C ALA A 7 5.81 0.52 27.98
N ALA A 8 5.01 1.47 27.50
CA ALA A 8 3.71 1.18 26.91
C ALA A 8 3.94 0.37 25.64
N VAL A 9 3.40 -0.86 25.60
CA VAL A 9 3.45 -1.69 24.40
C VAL A 9 2.36 -1.21 23.46
N THR A 10 2.73 -0.84 22.24
CA THR A 10 1.79 -0.50 21.17
C THR A 10 1.88 -1.56 20.08
N VAL A 11 0.73 -2.12 19.68
CA VAL A 11 0.63 -3.09 18.58
C VAL A 11 0.17 -2.34 17.34
N LEU A 12 0.83 -2.61 16.21
CA LEU A 12 0.60 -1.94 14.93
C LEU A 12 0.55 -2.98 13.80
N ILE A 13 -0.12 -2.64 12.71
CA ILE A 13 -0.04 -3.39 11.45
C ILE A 13 1.16 -2.86 10.67
N ASP A 14 2.18 -3.70 10.49
CA ASP A 14 3.41 -3.36 9.76
C ASP A 14 3.38 -3.81 8.29
N TYR A 15 2.39 -4.62 7.90
CA TYR A 15 2.21 -5.04 6.52
C TYR A 15 0.76 -5.41 6.24
N LEU A 16 0.23 -4.92 5.12
CA LEU A 16 -1.11 -5.26 4.66
C LEU A 16 -1.10 -5.45 3.14
N LYS A 17 -1.67 -6.56 2.68
CA LYS A 17 -1.84 -6.87 1.26
C LYS A 17 -3.27 -7.33 1.00
N ILE A 18 -3.98 -6.63 0.13
CA ILE A 18 -5.40 -6.91 -0.18
C ILE A 18 -5.59 -6.96 -1.70
N ARG A 19 -6.18 -8.05 -2.19
CA ARG A 19 -6.63 -8.18 -3.57
C ARG A 19 -8.15 -8.04 -3.65
N LEU A 20 -8.62 -7.12 -4.48
CA LEU A 20 -10.04 -6.91 -4.74
C LEU A 20 -10.35 -7.29 -6.18
N LYS A 21 -11.27 -8.25 -6.38
CA LYS A 21 -11.73 -8.76 -7.69
C LYS A 21 -12.45 -7.72 -8.53
N THR A 22 -11.69 -6.75 -9.04
CA THR A 22 -12.16 -5.65 -9.88
C THR A 22 -11.03 -5.11 -10.72
N PHE A 23 -11.34 -4.65 -11.94
CA PHE A 23 -10.42 -3.89 -12.80
C PHE A 23 -10.42 -2.38 -12.47
N GLN A 24 -11.36 -1.92 -11.63
CA GLN A 24 -11.52 -0.52 -11.26
C GLN A 24 -10.55 -0.10 -10.14
N TYR A 25 -9.24 -0.22 -10.39
CA TYR A 25 -8.21 0.10 -9.39
C TYR A 25 -8.34 1.54 -8.85
N GLU A 26 -8.77 2.49 -9.67
CA GLU A 26 -9.01 3.86 -9.23
C GLU A 26 -10.08 3.95 -8.14
N ASN A 27 -11.15 3.16 -8.26
CA ASN A 27 -12.20 3.10 -7.25
C ASN A 27 -11.68 2.48 -5.95
N VAL A 28 -10.76 1.52 -6.05
CA VAL A 28 -10.07 0.98 -4.86
C VAL A 28 -9.28 2.09 -4.16
N VAL A 29 -8.46 2.84 -4.89
CA VAL A 29 -7.68 3.93 -4.31
C VAL A 29 -8.60 5.02 -3.71
N LYS A 30 -9.60 5.47 -4.47
CA LYS A 30 -10.49 6.57 -4.07
C LYS A 30 -11.44 6.18 -2.94
N LYS A 31 -11.98 4.95 -2.92
CA LYS A 31 -13.02 4.53 -1.97
C LYS A 31 -12.48 3.73 -0.80
N LEU A 32 -11.56 2.78 -1.04
CA LEU A 32 -11.00 1.95 0.04
C LEU A 32 -9.89 2.70 0.79
N LEU A 33 -8.92 3.25 0.05
CA LEU A 33 -7.83 3.99 0.68
C LEU A 33 -8.23 5.43 1.04
N GLN A 34 -9.32 5.95 0.46
CA GLN A 34 -9.78 7.33 0.64
C GLN A 34 -8.70 8.36 0.27
N MET A 35 -7.95 8.07 -0.80
CA MET A 35 -6.87 8.93 -1.28
C MET A 35 -7.13 9.43 -2.70
N PRO A 36 -6.70 10.66 -3.02
CA PRO A 36 -6.79 11.16 -4.38
C PRO A 36 -5.71 10.49 -5.25
N LEU A 37 -6.07 10.17 -6.49
CA LEU A 37 -5.23 9.40 -7.40
C LEU A 37 -4.01 10.21 -7.88
N ASP A 38 -4.12 11.53 -7.94
CA ASP A 38 -3.07 12.48 -8.34
C ASP A 38 -1.84 12.49 -7.42
N LYS A 39 -1.97 11.98 -6.19
CA LYS A 39 -0.84 11.78 -5.28
C LYS A 39 0.03 10.59 -5.67
N PHE A 40 -0.50 9.65 -6.46
CA PHE A 40 0.23 8.47 -6.86
C PHE A 40 1.05 8.73 -8.12
N ASN A 41 2.29 8.24 -8.11
CA ASN A 41 3.15 8.28 -9.29
C ASN A 41 3.10 6.92 -10.00
N ALA A 42 3.26 6.92 -11.32
CA ALA A 42 3.50 5.68 -12.06
C ALA A 42 4.80 5.04 -11.58
N GLY A 43 4.75 3.76 -11.22
CA GLY A 43 5.94 2.99 -10.86
C GLY A 43 6.81 2.74 -12.10
N ARG A 44 8.09 2.37 -11.89
CA ARG A 44 9.05 2.02 -12.97
C ARG A 44 8.69 0.74 -13.77
N GLY A 45 7.46 0.26 -13.67
CA GLY A 45 6.96 -1.01 -14.18
C GLY A 45 5.97 -1.64 -13.20
N GLY A 46 5.35 -2.73 -13.64
CA GLY A 46 4.48 -3.57 -12.82
C GLY A 46 5.20 -4.31 -11.69
N GLY A 47 4.69 -5.50 -11.35
CA GLY A 47 5.22 -6.34 -10.28
C GLY A 47 4.13 -7.23 -9.70
N GLN A 48 4.52 -8.26 -8.93
CA GLN A 48 3.56 -9.21 -8.33
C GLN A 48 2.66 -9.92 -9.37
N GLY A 49 3.13 -10.06 -10.62
CA GLY A 49 2.36 -10.61 -11.74
C GLY A 49 1.43 -9.61 -12.45
N TYR A 50 1.44 -8.33 -12.05
CA TYR A 50 0.67 -7.27 -12.70
C TYR A 50 1.53 -6.46 -13.67
N PRO A 51 0.97 -5.99 -14.80
CA PRO A 51 1.69 -5.17 -15.77
C PRO A 51 1.88 -3.73 -15.30
N CYS A 52 0.92 -3.20 -14.51
CA CYS A 52 0.91 -1.80 -14.10
C CYS A 52 1.03 -1.65 -12.58
N ARG A 53 1.64 -0.54 -12.16
CA ARG A 53 1.74 -0.14 -10.75
C ARG A 53 1.72 1.37 -10.62
N ILE A 54 1.01 1.86 -9.61
CA ILE A 54 1.17 3.22 -9.08
C ILE A 54 1.57 3.17 -7.61
N GLU A 55 2.26 4.21 -7.13
CA GLU A 55 2.80 4.25 -5.77
C GLU A 55 2.75 5.64 -5.12
N TYR A 56 2.45 5.64 -3.82
CA TYR A 56 2.51 6.82 -2.94
C TYR A 56 3.17 6.43 -1.61
N GLY A 57 4.42 6.85 -1.42
CA GLY A 57 5.23 6.48 -0.26
C GLY A 57 5.36 4.96 -0.13
N ASN A 58 4.72 4.39 0.89
CA ASN A 58 4.76 2.96 1.18
C ASN A 58 3.53 2.18 0.69
N ILE A 59 2.63 2.85 -0.03
CA ILE A 59 1.44 2.25 -0.62
C ILE A 59 1.74 1.99 -2.09
N LYS A 60 1.52 0.76 -2.52
CA LYS A 60 1.62 0.34 -3.92
C LYS A 60 0.30 -0.25 -4.36
N ALA A 61 -0.18 0.18 -5.51
CA ALA A 61 -1.36 -0.36 -6.15
C ALA A 61 -0.96 -1.00 -7.48
N TYR A 62 -1.16 -2.30 -7.61
CA TYR A 62 -0.87 -3.08 -8.81
C TYR A 62 -2.19 -3.40 -9.52
N TYR A 63 -2.21 -3.28 -10.84
CA TYR A 63 -3.41 -3.43 -11.65
C TYR A 63 -3.09 -3.83 -13.09
N GLN A 64 -4.13 -4.23 -13.81
CA GLN A 64 -4.11 -4.51 -15.23
C GLN A 64 -5.10 -3.56 -15.92
N LEU A 65 -4.77 -3.14 -17.15
CA LEU A 65 -5.69 -2.40 -18.01
C LEU A 65 -6.53 -3.39 -18.82
N GLU A 66 -7.81 -3.06 -19.06
CA GLU A 66 -8.79 -3.96 -19.70
C GLU A 66 -8.37 -4.38 -21.13
N ASP A 67 -7.57 -3.58 -21.84
CA ASP A 67 -7.22 -3.79 -23.26
C ASP A 67 -5.88 -4.50 -23.51
N ILE A 68 -5.24 -5.08 -22.49
CA ILE A 68 -4.00 -5.85 -22.73
C ILE A 68 -4.41 -7.24 -23.23
N GLU A 69 -4.44 -7.39 -24.56
CA GLU A 69 -4.65 -8.63 -25.35
C GLU A 69 -3.59 -9.70 -25.03
N HIS A 70 -3.56 -10.23 -23.81
CA HIS A 70 -2.76 -11.41 -23.47
C HIS A 70 -3.69 -12.48 -22.92
N GLU A 71 -4.03 -13.41 -23.81
CA GLU A 71 -4.95 -14.55 -23.66
C GLU A 71 -4.62 -15.56 -22.54
N GLU A 72 -3.68 -15.28 -21.63
CA GLU A 72 -3.22 -16.29 -20.66
C GLU A 72 -3.19 -15.83 -19.18
N ASN A 73 -3.62 -14.60 -18.82
CA ASN A 73 -3.63 -14.17 -17.42
C ASN A 73 -5.00 -13.64 -16.93
N ILE A 74 -5.89 -14.59 -16.67
CA ILE A 74 -6.68 -14.79 -15.43
C ILE A 74 -6.92 -13.53 -14.59
N ASP A 75 -8.11 -12.91 -14.67
CA ASP A 75 -8.84 -12.18 -13.59
C ASP A 75 -7.96 -11.54 -12.48
N MET A 76 -6.88 -10.83 -12.85
CA MET A 76 -5.83 -10.51 -11.89
C MET A 76 -6.27 -9.41 -10.92
N SER A 77 -7.36 -8.70 -11.20
CA SER A 77 -8.02 -7.83 -10.22
C SER A 77 -7.15 -6.61 -9.82
N ALA A 78 -7.45 -5.90 -8.71
CA ALA A 78 -6.62 -4.83 -8.19
C ALA A 78 -5.95 -5.27 -6.87
N LEU A 79 -4.64 -5.08 -6.75
CA LEU A 79 -3.86 -5.47 -5.57
C LEU A 79 -3.26 -4.25 -4.87
N MET A 80 -3.62 -4.03 -3.61
CA MET A 80 -3.04 -3.00 -2.76
C MET A 80 -2.03 -3.62 -1.80
N GLU A 81 -0.86 -3.02 -1.70
CA GLU A 81 0.20 -3.38 -0.75
C GLU A 81 0.59 -2.15 0.06
N ILE A 82 0.49 -2.25 1.37
CA ILE A 82 0.87 -1.21 2.34
C ILE A 82 1.98 -1.77 3.21
N ILE A 83 3.13 -1.11 3.16
CA ILE A 83 4.32 -1.53 3.91
C ILE A 83 4.52 -0.56 5.07
N GLY A 84 4.72 -1.08 6.28
CA GLY A 84 5.03 -0.29 7.45
C GLY A 84 6.29 0.56 7.22
N LYS A 85 6.26 1.79 7.72
CA LYS A 85 7.43 2.66 7.68
C LYS A 85 8.40 2.28 8.79
N LYS A 86 9.67 2.08 8.46
CA LYS A 86 10.78 2.20 9.42
C LYS A 86 11.01 3.67 9.82
N GLU A 87 9.99 4.40 10.23
CA GLU A 87 10.25 5.68 10.90
C GLU A 87 10.71 5.36 12.33
N ARG A 88 12.04 5.29 12.52
CA ARG A 88 12.64 5.34 13.86
C ARG A 88 12.27 6.70 14.45
N LYS A 89 11.24 6.77 15.29
CA LYS A 89 11.14 7.86 16.27
C LYS A 89 12.31 7.72 17.25
N ILE A 90 13.46 8.28 16.91
CA ILE A 90 14.42 8.73 17.93
C ILE A 90 14.21 10.23 18.05
N GLY A 91 13.16 10.57 18.80
CA GLY A 91 12.91 11.93 19.27
C GLY A 91 12.63 11.81 20.76
N ILE A 92 13.68 11.68 21.55
CA ILE A 92 13.61 12.14 22.94
C ILE A 92 13.48 13.66 22.81
N ILE A 93 12.26 14.18 22.86
CA ILE A 93 12.06 15.60 23.09
C ILE A 93 12.37 15.81 24.57
N SER A 94 13.63 16.14 24.85
CA SER A 94 14.06 16.76 26.09
C SER A 94 14.38 18.21 25.78
N SER A 95 13.52 19.13 26.22
CA SER A 95 13.79 20.51 26.67
C SER A 95 12.48 21.09 27.15
#